data_AF-A0A6J6B9E8-F1
#
_entry.id   AF-A0A6J6B9E8-F1
#
_cell.length_a   1.000
_cell.length_b   1.000
_cell.length_c   1.000
_cell.angle_alpha   90.00
_cell.angle_beta   90.00
_cell.angle_gamma   90.00
#
_symmetry.space_group_name_H-M   'P 1'
#
loop_
_entity.id
_entity.type
_entity.pdbx_description
1 polymer ?
#
loop_
_entity_poly.entity_id
_entity_poly.type
_entity_poly.pdbx_seq_one_letter_code
_entity_poly.pdbx_strand_id
1 'polypeptide(L)'
;MRMSKVHRGAIFLAISLTASLIAPPVFASTAPAIFTFTGSGFGHGVGMSQIGARAMAEAGESATSILKYYYKDVEVIPVVDTATIRVNIGHAIKGAIFSTSTNSSSLKVFAGDLPFSDTATAPILSVANKKKLTISISLDKKGIQGLPGTPAVATLRWSGGAAPVVTVTESTSTSRYRYGQIQIKVVKGALEITNSLALRDEYLLGISEVPTSWPPAILEAQTIAARSYALSKMGAIKPVCDCNVYDHIVDQNFVGFAKESEPRVGQIWRAAVLRTLVDSSTGLAILSNGKPIQAYYFSSSGGATQASADAWGGYTAYTHSVADTASVLATLNPRYASWTATSTQSLVSRAFGLPDVASLEILSRNSAGAVTWIKGISTNGVSMVIRGDTFRSRTKIPSPWFTPVVG
;
A
#
# COMPACT_ATOMS: atom_id res chain seq x y z
N MET A 1 6.72 -13.46 108.56
CA MET A 1 7.93 -12.68 108.20
C MET A 1 8.51 -13.23 106.89
N ARG A 2 8.14 -12.64 105.75
CA ARG A 2 8.99 -12.47 104.54
C ARG A 2 8.14 -11.78 103.46
N MET A 3 8.51 -10.54 103.16
CA MET A 3 8.05 -9.80 101.99
C MET A 3 8.70 -10.40 100.75
N SER A 4 7.97 -10.54 99.64
CA SER A 4 8.61 -10.60 98.31
C SER A 4 7.83 -9.79 97.29
N LYS A 5 8.58 -8.86 96.71
CA LYS A 5 8.23 -7.78 95.78
C LYS A 5 7.49 -8.24 94.52
N VAL A 6 6.55 -7.38 94.13
CA VAL A 6 5.96 -7.29 92.78
C VAL A 6 7.06 -7.02 91.74
N HIS A 7 7.03 -7.72 90.61
CA HIS A 7 7.72 -7.32 89.38
C HIS A 7 6.68 -7.21 88.26
N ARG A 8 6.43 -5.98 87.79
CA ARG A 8 5.69 -5.69 86.57
C ARG A 8 6.68 -5.75 85.40
N GLY A 9 6.65 -6.84 84.63
CA GLY A 9 7.36 -6.91 83.35
C GLY A 9 6.53 -6.25 82.26
N ALA A 10 7.08 -5.20 81.63
CA ALA A 10 6.50 -4.60 80.42
C ALA A 10 6.85 -5.48 79.21
N ILE A 11 5.84 -6.01 78.53
CA ILE A 11 6.00 -6.73 77.26
C ILE A 11 6.01 -5.69 76.14
N PHE A 12 7.19 -5.45 75.54
CA PHE A 12 7.29 -4.69 74.30
C PHE A 12 7.03 -5.62 73.12
N LEU A 13 5.91 -5.42 72.43
CA LEU A 13 5.57 -6.09 71.17
C LEU A 13 6.34 -5.40 70.04
N ALA A 14 7.43 -6.02 69.56
CA ALA A 14 8.19 -5.53 68.41
C ALA A 14 7.43 -5.86 67.11
N ILE A 15 6.81 -4.85 66.49
CA ILE A 15 6.24 -4.95 65.14
C ILE A 15 7.42 -4.91 64.16
N SER A 16 7.77 -6.06 63.59
CA SER A 16 8.79 -6.16 62.55
C SER A 16 8.20 -5.65 61.22
N LEU A 17 8.53 -4.42 60.85
CA LEU A 17 8.17 -3.81 59.58
C LEU A 17 9.09 -4.38 58.49
N THR A 18 8.67 -5.46 57.81
CA THR A 18 9.38 -5.94 56.62
C THR A 18 9.14 -4.95 55.48
N ALA A 19 10.06 -4.01 55.29
CA ALA A 19 10.13 -3.20 54.09
C ALA A 19 10.52 -4.09 52.90
N SER A 20 9.55 -4.45 52.06
CA SER A 20 9.85 -5.02 50.75
C SER A 20 10.60 -3.96 49.93
N LEU A 21 11.91 -4.14 49.80
CA LEU A 21 12.73 -3.39 48.85
C LEU A 21 12.24 -3.72 47.43
N ILE A 22 11.42 -2.84 46.86
CA ILE A 22 11.14 -2.85 45.43
C ILE A 22 12.45 -2.46 44.76
N ALA A 23 13.15 -3.42 44.15
CA ALA A 23 14.32 -3.13 43.35
C ALA A 23 13.94 -2.14 42.24
N PRO A 24 14.73 -1.08 42.00
CA PRO A 24 14.48 -0.20 40.87
C PRO A 24 14.51 -1.02 39.57
N PRO A 25 13.67 -0.68 38.57
CA PRO A 25 13.67 -1.38 37.30
C PRO A 25 15.09 -1.37 36.70
N VAL A 26 15.64 -2.57 36.47
CA VAL A 26 16.93 -2.74 35.82
C VAL A 26 16.71 -2.49 34.32
N PHE A 27 17.04 -1.31 33.85
CA PHE A 27 17.09 -1.02 32.41
C PHE A 27 18.31 -1.71 31.80
N ALA A 28 18.18 -2.23 30.58
CA ALA A 28 19.34 -2.77 29.87
C ALA A 28 20.38 -1.65 29.71
N SER A 29 21.65 -1.94 30.05
CA SER A 29 22.72 -0.93 30.07
C SER A 29 23.10 -0.40 28.70
N THR A 30 22.66 -1.08 27.61
CA THR A 30 22.96 -0.71 26.23
C THR A 30 21.78 -1.03 25.31
N ALA A 31 21.57 -0.19 24.28
CA ALA A 31 20.63 -0.45 23.21
C ALA A 31 21.24 -1.40 22.17
N PRO A 32 20.52 -2.44 21.70
CA PRO A 32 21.04 -3.36 20.70
C PRO A 32 21.20 -2.65 19.34
N ALA A 33 22.23 -2.99 18.58
CA ALA A 33 22.41 -2.43 17.24
C ALA A 33 21.34 -2.91 16.23
N ILE A 34 20.85 -4.14 16.43
CA ILE A 34 19.90 -4.85 15.56
C ILE A 34 18.88 -5.56 16.44
N PHE A 35 17.60 -5.49 16.04
CA PHE A 35 16.52 -6.30 16.57
C PHE A 35 16.18 -7.41 15.58
N THR A 36 15.99 -8.62 16.09
CA THR A 36 15.57 -9.78 15.29
C THR A 36 14.13 -10.15 15.63
N PHE A 37 13.37 -10.53 14.60
CA PHE A 37 11.97 -10.90 14.71
C PHE A 37 11.72 -12.19 13.94
N THR A 38 10.86 -13.05 14.46
CA THR A 38 10.25 -14.14 13.70
C THR A 38 8.77 -13.85 13.51
N GLY A 39 8.18 -14.36 12.43
CA GLY A 39 6.78 -14.10 12.13
C GLY A 39 6.26 -14.84 10.91
N SER A 40 5.06 -14.46 10.47
CA SER A 40 4.36 -15.03 9.32
C SER A 40 3.56 -13.96 8.56
N GLY A 41 3.14 -14.22 7.34
CA GLY A 41 2.42 -13.29 6.47
C GLY A 41 3.30 -12.16 5.91
N PHE A 42 2.71 -11.39 4.98
CA PHE A 42 3.34 -10.23 4.34
C PHE A 42 2.27 -9.18 4.02
N GLY A 43 2.48 -7.96 4.52
CA GLY A 43 1.56 -6.83 4.34
C GLY A 43 0.79 -6.47 5.62
N HIS A 44 -0.20 -5.60 5.46
CA HIS A 44 -0.90 -4.95 6.58
C HIS A 44 -2.03 -5.80 7.20
N GLY A 45 -2.51 -6.82 6.48
CA GLY A 45 -3.45 -7.79 7.04
C GLY A 45 -4.94 -7.47 6.93
N VAL A 46 -5.34 -6.36 6.30
CA VAL A 46 -6.74 -5.88 6.28
C VAL A 46 -7.38 -6.20 4.91
N GLY A 47 -8.59 -6.73 4.91
CA GLY A 47 -9.34 -7.05 3.67
C GLY A 47 -8.87 -8.35 3.01
N MET A 48 -8.74 -8.38 1.68
CA MET A 48 -8.50 -9.62 0.94
C MET A 48 -7.03 -10.08 0.99
N SER A 49 -6.80 -11.28 1.53
CA SER A 49 -5.52 -11.98 1.44
C SER A 49 -5.34 -12.58 0.05
N GLN A 50 -4.29 -12.21 -0.67
CA GLN A 50 -4.04 -12.69 -2.04
C GLN A 50 -3.72 -14.19 -2.07
N ILE A 51 -2.93 -14.69 -1.11
CA ILE A 51 -2.65 -16.14 -0.99
C ILE A 51 -3.91 -16.91 -0.59
N GLY A 52 -4.67 -16.42 0.38
CA GLY A 52 -5.92 -17.08 0.78
C GLY A 52 -6.95 -17.10 -0.34
N ALA A 53 -7.09 -15.98 -1.06
CA ALA A 53 -7.98 -15.89 -2.21
C ALA A 53 -7.52 -16.76 -3.39
N ARG A 54 -6.21 -16.94 -3.60
CA ARG A 54 -5.69 -17.94 -4.54
C ARG A 54 -6.12 -19.34 -4.13
N ALA A 55 -5.97 -19.72 -2.86
CA ALA A 55 -6.35 -21.05 -2.39
C ALA A 55 -7.85 -21.32 -2.54
N MET A 56 -8.69 -20.31 -2.27
CA MET A 56 -10.13 -20.39 -2.54
C MET A 56 -10.43 -20.58 -4.04
N ALA A 57 -9.74 -19.85 -4.91
CA ALA A 57 -9.89 -20.01 -6.35
C ALA A 57 -9.43 -21.39 -6.85
N GLU A 58 -8.35 -21.95 -6.28
CA GLU A 58 -7.89 -23.33 -6.54
C GLU A 58 -8.92 -24.37 -6.05
N ALA A 59 -9.70 -24.05 -5.01
CA ALA A 59 -10.82 -24.85 -4.52
C ALA A 59 -12.12 -24.68 -5.33
N GLY A 60 -12.12 -23.86 -6.39
CA GLY A 60 -13.26 -23.66 -7.28
C GLY A 60 -14.21 -22.53 -6.88
N GLU A 61 -13.86 -21.71 -5.88
CA GLU A 61 -14.68 -20.56 -5.50
C GLU A 61 -14.72 -19.49 -6.59
N SER A 62 -15.89 -18.86 -6.74
CA SER A 62 -16.07 -17.75 -7.66
C SER A 62 -15.39 -16.46 -7.15
N ALA A 63 -15.10 -15.52 -8.04
CA ALA A 63 -14.59 -14.20 -7.66
C ALA A 63 -15.50 -13.51 -6.62
N THR A 64 -16.82 -13.58 -6.82
CA THR A 64 -17.80 -13.01 -5.89
C THR A 64 -17.79 -13.71 -4.53
N SER A 65 -17.67 -15.03 -4.49
CA SER A 65 -17.55 -15.80 -3.24
C SER A 65 -16.31 -15.39 -2.45
N ILE A 66 -15.16 -15.30 -3.14
CA ILE A 66 -13.89 -14.86 -2.57
C ILE A 66 -14.05 -13.46 -1.95
N LEU A 67 -14.63 -12.51 -2.68
CA LEU A 67 -14.80 -11.15 -2.19
C LEU A 67 -15.75 -11.06 -0.98
N LYS A 68 -16.89 -11.75 -1.02
CA LYS A 68 -17.84 -11.79 0.10
C LYS A 68 -17.30 -12.56 1.32
N TYR A 69 -16.29 -13.41 1.13
CA TYR A 69 -15.57 -14.01 2.23
C TYR A 69 -14.76 -12.97 3.00
N TYR A 70 -13.96 -12.15 2.30
CA TYR A 70 -13.05 -11.18 2.92
C TYR A 70 -13.71 -9.86 3.32
N TYR A 71 -14.76 -9.44 2.61
CA TYR A 71 -15.50 -8.21 2.89
C TYR A 71 -16.91 -8.54 3.36
N LYS A 72 -17.28 -8.09 4.56
CA LYS A 72 -18.60 -8.38 5.16
C LYS A 72 -19.60 -7.28 4.88
N ASP A 73 -20.88 -7.65 4.85
CA ASP A 73 -22.00 -6.71 4.66
C ASP A 73 -21.80 -5.84 3.40
N VAL A 74 -21.37 -6.51 2.32
CA VAL A 74 -21.13 -5.90 1.01
C VAL A 74 -21.94 -6.57 -0.09
N GLU A 75 -22.15 -5.80 -1.14
CA GLU A 75 -22.70 -6.25 -2.41
C GLU A 75 -21.59 -6.24 -3.47
N VAL A 76 -21.62 -7.21 -4.39
CA VAL A 76 -20.76 -7.18 -5.59
C VAL A 76 -21.68 -7.03 -6.78
N ILE A 77 -21.83 -5.80 -7.26
CA ILE A 77 -22.85 -5.43 -8.25
C ILE A 77 -22.26 -4.54 -9.36
N PRO A 78 -22.92 -4.46 -10.53
CA PRO A 78 -22.53 -3.55 -11.59
C PRO A 78 -22.68 -2.09 -11.13
N VAL A 79 -21.66 -1.26 -11.40
CA VAL A 79 -21.70 0.19 -11.19
C VAL A 79 -21.13 0.93 -12.37
N VAL A 80 -21.56 2.19 -12.56
CA VAL A 80 -20.98 3.07 -13.58
C VAL A 80 -19.53 3.39 -13.22
N ASP A 81 -18.62 3.08 -14.13
CA ASP A 81 -17.17 3.22 -13.97
C ASP A 81 -16.49 3.90 -15.17
N THR A 82 -17.25 4.67 -15.94
CA THR A 82 -16.79 5.43 -17.12
C THR A 82 -15.96 6.68 -16.78
N ALA A 83 -15.68 6.92 -15.50
CA ALA A 83 -14.88 8.05 -15.08
C ALA A 83 -13.42 7.92 -15.54
N THR A 84 -12.79 9.07 -15.80
CA THR A 84 -11.34 9.14 -15.97
C THR A 84 -10.68 9.16 -14.59
N ILE A 85 -9.73 8.26 -14.36
CA ILE A 85 -8.87 8.28 -13.19
C ILE A 85 -7.52 8.88 -13.55
N ARG A 86 -6.95 9.71 -12.66
CA ARG A 86 -5.60 10.27 -12.81
C ARG A 86 -4.63 9.58 -11.84
N VAL A 87 -3.70 8.80 -12.38
CA VAL A 87 -2.70 8.06 -11.63
C VAL A 87 -1.39 8.83 -11.62
N ASN A 88 -0.81 9.12 -10.46
CA ASN A 88 0.54 9.69 -10.38
C ASN A 88 1.57 8.61 -10.71
N ILE A 89 2.40 8.87 -11.72
CA ILE A 89 3.43 7.97 -12.25
C ILE A 89 4.84 8.57 -12.15
N GLY A 90 4.97 9.63 -11.35
CA GLY A 90 6.20 10.41 -11.19
C GLY A 90 5.96 11.52 -10.19
N HIS A 91 6.23 11.24 -8.92
CA HIS A 91 5.93 12.14 -7.80
C HIS A 91 7.10 13.03 -7.42
N ALA A 92 6.90 14.36 -7.41
CA ALA A 92 7.89 15.36 -7.02
C ALA A 92 9.27 15.19 -7.69
N ILE A 93 9.28 14.88 -8.98
CA ILE A 93 10.49 14.54 -9.73
C ILE A 93 11.14 15.79 -10.33
N LYS A 94 12.42 15.67 -10.74
CA LYS A 94 13.17 16.77 -11.35
C LYS A 94 13.10 16.80 -12.87
N GLY A 95 12.75 15.68 -13.51
CA GLY A 95 12.74 15.55 -14.96
C GLY A 95 12.44 14.14 -15.41
N ALA A 96 12.05 14.01 -16.67
CA ALA A 96 11.73 12.73 -17.30
C ALA A 96 12.04 12.78 -18.80
N ILE A 97 12.13 11.60 -19.40
CA ILE A 97 12.32 11.41 -20.83
C ILE A 97 11.13 10.64 -21.39
N PHE A 98 10.53 11.14 -22.47
CA PHE A 98 9.46 10.48 -23.19
C PHE A 98 9.94 10.07 -24.58
N SER A 99 9.49 8.91 -25.04
CA SER A 99 9.68 8.49 -26.43
C SER A 99 8.59 7.52 -26.84
N THR A 100 8.29 7.46 -28.14
CA THR A 100 7.46 6.38 -28.69
C THR A 100 8.34 5.41 -29.46
N SER A 101 7.92 4.15 -29.52
CA SER A 101 8.67 3.07 -30.19
C SER A 101 7.87 2.31 -31.23
N THR A 102 6.54 2.43 -31.24
CA THR A 102 5.66 1.80 -32.24
C THR A 102 5.90 2.43 -33.61
N ASN A 103 6.02 1.62 -34.66
CA ASN A 103 6.16 2.12 -36.03
C ASN A 103 5.01 3.09 -36.39
N SER A 104 5.37 4.20 -37.04
CA SER A 104 4.45 5.28 -37.41
C SER A 104 3.77 6.00 -36.23
N SER A 105 4.24 5.80 -35.00
CA SER A 105 3.75 6.56 -33.85
C SER A 105 4.43 7.92 -33.72
N SER A 106 3.77 8.84 -33.02
CA SER A 106 4.32 10.15 -32.65
C SER A 106 3.78 10.58 -31.30
N LEU A 107 4.47 11.53 -30.66
CA LEU A 107 4.06 12.16 -29.42
C LEU A 107 3.78 13.65 -29.70
N LYS A 108 2.60 14.13 -29.32
CA LYS A 108 2.19 15.53 -29.39
C LYS A 108 2.13 16.10 -27.98
N VAL A 109 2.64 17.32 -27.82
CA VAL A 109 2.62 18.07 -26.56
C VAL A 109 1.74 19.29 -26.73
N PHE A 110 0.89 19.56 -25.75
CA PHE A 110 -0.02 20.69 -25.70
C PHE A 110 0.23 21.48 -24.41
N ALA A 111 0.10 22.81 -24.46
CA ALA A 111 0.12 23.62 -23.26
C ALA A 111 -1.20 23.46 -22.50
N GLY A 112 -1.15 23.39 -21.16
CA GLY A 112 -2.32 23.28 -20.30
C GLY A 112 -2.74 21.86 -19.93
N ASP A 113 -3.73 21.78 -19.04
CA ASP A 113 -4.41 20.54 -18.62
C ASP A 113 -5.64 20.34 -19.50
N LEU A 114 -5.52 19.50 -20.53
CA LEU A 114 -6.56 19.35 -21.54
C LEU A 114 -7.42 18.10 -21.28
N PRO A 115 -8.76 18.20 -21.35
CA PRO A 115 -9.63 17.04 -21.29
C PRO A 115 -9.50 16.19 -22.56
N PHE A 116 -9.82 14.90 -22.47
CA PHE A 116 -9.78 13.98 -23.61
C PHE A 116 -10.62 14.45 -24.81
N SER A 117 -11.71 15.16 -24.57
CA SER A 117 -12.61 15.69 -25.60
C SER A 117 -12.04 16.88 -26.37
N ASP A 118 -10.95 17.51 -25.90
CA ASP A 118 -10.34 18.64 -26.60
C ASP A 118 -9.67 18.16 -27.89
N THR A 119 -10.15 18.65 -29.03
CA THR A 119 -9.56 18.41 -30.36
C THR A 119 -9.15 19.70 -31.07
N ALA A 120 -9.47 20.85 -30.48
CA ALA A 120 -9.27 22.17 -31.07
C ALA A 120 -7.89 22.75 -30.74
N THR A 121 -7.30 22.40 -29.59
CA THR A 121 -6.01 22.97 -29.19
C THR A 121 -4.88 22.43 -30.06
N ALA A 122 -4.10 23.32 -30.66
CA ALA A 122 -2.94 22.94 -31.47
C ALA A 122 -1.77 22.48 -30.57
N PRO A 123 -0.98 21.46 -30.99
CA PRO A 123 0.19 21.05 -30.24
C PRO A 123 1.29 22.13 -30.31
N ILE A 124 1.94 22.38 -29.18
CA ILE A 124 3.12 23.27 -29.09
C ILE A 124 4.40 22.57 -29.56
N LEU A 125 4.42 21.23 -29.55
CA LEU A 125 5.55 20.43 -30.00
C LEU A 125 5.06 19.07 -30.52
N SER A 126 5.67 18.59 -31.60
CA SER A 126 5.48 17.23 -32.11
C SER A 126 6.82 16.50 -32.16
N VAL A 127 6.87 15.30 -31.59
CA VAL A 127 8.06 14.48 -31.44
C VAL A 127 7.87 13.21 -32.26
N ALA A 128 8.74 13.01 -33.25
CA ALA A 128 8.68 11.86 -34.13
C ALA A 128 9.04 10.55 -33.41
N ASN A 129 8.64 9.42 -33.99
CA ASN A 129 8.98 8.09 -33.49
C ASN A 129 10.48 7.94 -33.15
N LYS A 130 10.80 7.24 -32.06
CA LYS A 130 12.16 7.00 -31.55
C LYS A 130 12.97 8.26 -31.17
N LYS A 131 12.41 9.46 -31.32
CA LYS A 131 13.01 10.68 -30.79
C LYS A 131 12.62 10.85 -29.33
N LYS A 132 13.53 11.45 -28.57
CA LYS A 132 13.37 11.68 -27.13
C LYS A 132 12.88 13.10 -26.91
N LEU A 133 11.86 13.22 -26.08
CA LEU A 133 11.48 14.46 -25.42
C LEU A 133 12.06 14.43 -24.00
N THR A 134 13.02 15.28 -23.71
CA THR A 134 13.57 15.43 -22.36
C THR A 134 12.98 16.67 -21.73
N ILE A 135 12.43 16.52 -20.52
CA ILE A 135 11.93 17.63 -19.72
C ILE A 135 12.61 17.68 -18.36
N SER A 136 12.67 18.88 -17.78
CA SER A 136 13.09 19.09 -16.40
C SER A 136 12.30 20.24 -15.77
N ILE A 137 12.30 20.30 -14.44
CA ILE A 137 11.86 21.50 -13.73
C ILE A 137 12.76 22.67 -14.12
N SER A 138 12.18 23.83 -14.42
CA SER A 138 12.93 25.05 -14.73
C SER A 138 13.71 25.56 -13.51
N LEU A 139 14.74 26.38 -13.75
CA LEU A 139 15.58 26.94 -12.67
C LEU A 139 14.79 27.79 -11.67
N ASP A 140 13.78 28.52 -12.13
CA ASP A 140 12.88 29.32 -11.28
C ASP A 140 11.79 28.46 -10.59
N LYS A 141 11.77 27.15 -10.88
CA LYS A 141 10.84 26.15 -10.35
C LYS A 141 9.36 26.42 -10.68
N LYS A 142 9.07 27.14 -11.76
CA LYS A 142 7.70 27.52 -12.15
C LYS A 142 7.22 26.90 -13.46
N GLY A 143 8.11 26.32 -14.25
CA GLY A 143 7.78 25.81 -15.58
C GLY A 143 8.47 24.50 -15.93
N ILE A 144 8.04 23.92 -17.05
CA ILE A 144 8.56 22.68 -17.61
C ILE A 144 9.60 23.04 -18.67
N GLN A 145 10.87 22.99 -18.30
CA GLN A 145 11.99 23.18 -19.24
C GLN A 145 12.04 22.03 -20.25
N GLY A 146 12.38 22.34 -21.50
CA GLY A 146 12.35 21.39 -22.62
C GLY A 146 11.10 21.50 -23.48
N LEU A 147 10.10 22.28 -23.05
CA LEU A 147 8.90 22.60 -23.82
C LEU A 147 8.90 24.05 -24.30
N PRO A 148 8.39 24.35 -25.52
CA PRO A 148 8.21 25.72 -25.99
C PRO A 148 7.36 26.54 -25.03
N GLY A 149 7.85 27.73 -24.65
CA GLY A 149 7.18 28.64 -23.71
C GLY A 149 7.28 28.25 -22.23
N THR A 150 7.97 27.14 -21.90
CA THR A 150 8.20 26.68 -20.51
C THR A 150 6.93 26.70 -19.64
N PRO A 151 5.80 26.11 -20.11
CA PRO A 151 4.52 26.20 -19.39
C PRO A 151 4.60 25.51 -18.02
N ALA A 152 3.75 25.93 -17.08
CA ALA A 152 3.61 25.27 -15.78
C ALA A 152 2.83 23.94 -15.86
N VAL A 153 2.07 23.73 -16.94
CA VAL A 153 1.24 22.55 -17.17
C VAL A 153 1.28 22.16 -18.65
N ALA A 154 1.37 20.87 -18.93
CA ALA A 154 1.32 20.35 -20.30
C ALA A 154 0.59 19.00 -20.35
N THR A 155 -0.04 18.73 -21.50
CA THR A 155 -0.69 17.46 -21.81
C THR A 155 0.06 16.78 -22.96
N LEU A 156 0.36 15.49 -22.81
CA LEU A 156 1.05 14.65 -23.78
C LEU A 156 0.08 13.60 -24.31
N ARG A 157 -0.02 13.51 -25.64
CA ARG A 157 -0.83 12.49 -26.34
C ARG A 157 0.01 11.79 -27.38
N TRP A 158 -0.10 10.47 -27.45
CA TRP A 158 0.61 9.67 -28.43
C TRP A 158 -0.40 8.91 -29.31
N SER A 159 -0.07 8.78 -30.59
CA SER A 159 -0.96 8.15 -31.57
C SER A 159 -0.16 7.60 -32.75
N GLY A 160 -0.80 6.79 -33.59
CA GLY A 160 -0.22 6.23 -34.82
C GLY A 160 0.28 4.79 -34.67
N GLY A 161 0.31 4.07 -35.79
CA GLY A 161 0.49 2.61 -35.78
C GLY A 161 -0.71 1.86 -35.18
N ALA A 162 -0.64 0.53 -35.13
CA ALA A 162 -1.73 -0.31 -34.63
C ALA A 162 -1.87 -0.31 -33.09
N ALA A 163 -0.82 0.12 -32.39
CA ALA A 163 -0.61 -0.12 -30.96
C ALA A 163 0.35 0.92 -30.36
N PRO A 164 -0.01 2.21 -30.34
CA PRO A 164 0.91 3.26 -29.90
C PRO A 164 1.26 3.09 -28.41
N VAL A 165 2.55 3.10 -28.10
CA VAL A 165 3.08 3.03 -26.73
C VAL A 165 4.06 4.17 -26.51
N VAL A 166 3.89 4.87 -25.39
CA VAL A 166 4.87 5.84 -24.89
C VAL A 166 5.72 5.20 -23.79
N THR A 167 7.01 5.42 -23.85
CA THR A 167 7.97 5.05 -22.80
C THR A 167 8.31 6.31 -22.01
N VAL A 168 8.25 6.20 -20.69
CA VAL A 168 8.61 7.26 -19.74
C VAL A 168 9.78 6.76 -18.91
N THR A 169 10.88 7.50 -18.93
CA THR A 169 12.06 7.20 -18.13
C THR A 169 12.27 8.32 -17.11
N GLU A 170 12.25 7.96 -15.83
CA GLU A 170 12.59 8.81 -14.70
C GLU A 170 13.88 8.28 -14.06
N SER A 171 14.95 9.09 -14.09
CA SER A 171 16.26 8.68 -13.58
C SER A 171 16.70 7.31 -14.17
N THR A 172 16.65 6.23 -13.38
CA THR A 172 16.98 4.86 -13.80
C THR A 172 15.75 3.98 -14.06
N SER A 173 14.55 4.41 -13.68
CA SER A 173 13.31 3.65 -13.85
C SER A 173 12.66 3.94 -15.20
N THR A 174 12.16 2.92 -15.88
CA THR A 174 11.48 3.04 -17.17
C THR A 174 10.15 2.29 -17.17
N SER A 175 9.10 3.02 -17.51
CA SER A 175 7.72 2.52 -17.59
C SER A 175 7.16 2.74 -18.99
N ARG A 176 6.15 1.96 -19.36
CA ARG A 176 5.50 2.03 -20.68
C ARG A 176 4.00 2.18 -20.52
N TYR A 177 3.37 3.04 -21.32
CA TYR A 177 1.94 3.30 -21.27
C TYR A 177 1.34 3.20 -22.66
N ARG A 178 0.22 2.49 -22.75
CA ARG A 178 -0.53 2.29 -23.99
C ARG A 178 -1.78 3.17 -24.07
N TYR A 179 -2.39 3.43 -22.92
CA TYR A 179 -3.70 4.05 -22.82
C TYR A 179 -3.66 5.44 -22.18
N GLY A 180 -4.71 6.20 -22.46
CA GLY A 180 -4.94 7.51 -21.90
C GLY A 180 -4.06 8.63 -22.47
N GLN A 181 -3.82 9.64 -21.64
CA GLN A 181 -2.92 10.76 -21.91
C GLN A 181 -2.08 11.04 -20.65
N ILE A 182 -0.97 11.76 -20.82
CA ILE A 182 -0.09 12.13 -19.70
C ILE A 182 -0.21 13.62 -19.42
N GLN A 183 -0.39 14.00 -18.16
CA GLN A 183 -0.26 15.37 -17.69
C GLN A 183 1.08 15.54 -16.99
N ILE A 184 1.70 16.70 -17.21
CA ILE A 184 2.86 17.15 -16.45
C ILE A 184 2.47 18.47 -15.81
N LYS A 185 2.66 18.59 -14.49
CA LYS A 185 2.33 19.81 -13.75
C LYS A 185 3.44 20.17 -12.78
N VAL A 186 3.77 21.44 -12.71
CA VAL A 186 4.66 21.97 -11.67
C VAL A 186 3.86 22.13 -10.38
N VAL A 187 4.22 21.36 -9.34
CA VAL A 187 3.63 21.44 -8.00
C VAL A 187 4.75 21.68 -7.00
N LYS A 188 4.65 22.77 -6.23
CA LYS A 188 5.63 23.14 -5.18
C LYS A 188 7.10 23.08 -5.64
N GLY A 189 7.34 23.42 -6.91
CA GLY A 189 8.69 23.47 -7.48
C GLY A 189 9.29 22.13 -7.87
N ALA A 190 8.46 21.10 -8.07
CA ALA A 190 8.81 19.82 -8.66
C ALA A 190 7.79 19.44 -9.74
N LEU A 191 8.10 18.43 -10.55
CA LEU A 191 7.18 17.90 -11.55
C LEU A 191 6.34 16.76 -10.95
N GLU A 192 5.03 16.85 -11.14
CA GLU A 192 4.10 15.73 -11.01
C GLU A 192 3.78 15.25 -12.42
N ILE A 193 4.01 13.97 -12.69
CA ILE A 193 3.61 13.31 -13.94
C ILE A 193 2.47 12.38 -13.62
N THR A 194 1.35 12.54 -14.31
CA THR A 194 0.18 11.68 -14.14
C THR A 194 -0.30 11.09 -15.46
N ASN A 195 -0.79 9.86 -15.42
CA ASN A 195 -1.50 9.24 -16.53
C ASN A 195 -3.00 9.33 -16.22
N SER A 196 -3.74 10.11 -17.01
CA SER A 196 -5.20 10.10 -17.00
C SER A 196 -5.68 9.06 -18.00
N LEU A 197 -6.56 8.14 -17.58
CA LEU A 197 -7.06 7.03 -18.38
C LEU A 197 -8.45 6.55 -17.91
N ALA A 198 -9.16 5.77 -18.70
CA ALA A 198 -10.46 5.22 -18.33
C ALA A 198 -10.31 4.25 -17.14
N LEU A 199 -11.11 4.45 -16.08
CA LEU A 199 -11.07 3.59 -14.90
C LEU A 199 -11.53 2.17 -15.23
N ARG A 200 -12.62 2.06 -16.02
CA ARG A 200 -13.29 0.82 -16.42
C ARG A 200 -12.36 -0.34 -16.77
N ASP A 201 -11.38 -0.07 -17.61
CA ASP A 201 -10.51 -1.07 -18.25
C ASP A 201 -9.06 -0.61 -18.33
N GLU A 202 -8.77 0.53 -18.94
CA GLU A 202 -7.40 1.01 -19.19
C GLU A 202 -6.55 1.06 -17.92
N TYR A 203 -7.13 1.57 -16.83
CA TYR A 203 -6.50 1.57 -15.50
C TYR A 203 -6.28 0.16 -14.96
N LEU A 204 -7.31 -0.67 -14.99
CA LEU A 204 -7.27 -2.03 -14.42
C LEU A 204 -6.31 -2.95 -15.20
N LEU A 205 -6.13 -2.72 -16.50
CA LEU A 205 -5.14 -3.42 -17.32
C LEU A 205 -3.70 -3.17 -16.86
N GLY A 206 -3.45 -2.07 -16.15
CA GLY A 206 -2.14 -1.75 -15.58
C GLY A 206 -1.93 -2.16 -14.12
N ILE A 207 -2.96 -2.67 -13.42
CA ILE A 207 -2.83 -3.13 -12.03
C ILE A 207 -2.00 -4.43 -11.98
N SER A 208 -0.96 -4.45 -11.15
CA SER A 208 -0.04 -5.58 -11.02
C SER A 208 0.15 -6.03 -9.58
N GLU A 209 -0.91 -6.59 -9.00
CA GLU A 209 -0.95 -6.98 -7.59
C GLU A 209 -0.78 -8.49 -7.36
N VAL A 210 -1.26 -9.30 -8.30
CA VAL A 210 -1.17 -10.77 -8.26
C VAL A 210 -0.48 -11.32 -9.52
N PRO A 211 0.22 -12.47 -9.44
CA PRO A 211 0.76 -13.15 -10.61
C PRO A 211 -0.34 -13.52 -11.60
N THR A 212 -0.11 -13.24 -12.88
CA THR A 212 -1.09 -13.49 -13.96
C THR A 212 -1.32 -14.98 -14.22
N SER A 213 -0.42 -15.85 -13.74
CA SER A 213 -0.56 -17.31 -13.82
C SER A 213 -1.50 -17.91 -12.78
N TRP A 214 -2.02 -17.11 -11.84
CA TRP A 214 -2.96 -17.59 -10.83
C TRP A 214 -4.34 -17.87 -11.42
N PRO A 215 -5.20 -18.66 -10.73
CA PRO A 215 -6.50 -19.04 -11.26
C PRO A 215 -7.37 -17.84 -11.66
N PRO A 216 -8.22 -17.99 -12.70
CA PRO A 216 -9.06 -16.91 -13.21
C PRO A 216 -9.89 -16.17 -12.14
N ALA A 217 -10.49 -16.89 -11.19
CA ALA A 217 -11.37 -16.31 -10.17
C ALA A 217 -10.64 -15.32 -9.24
N ILE A 218 -9.36 -15.55 -8.89
CA ILE A 218 -8.59 -14.58 -8.11
C ILE A 218 -8.17 -13.38 -8.96
N LEU A 219 -7.91 -13.54 -10.26
CA LEU A 219 -7.62 -12.39 -11.13
C LEU A 219 -8.84 -11.47 -11.26
N GLU A 220 -10.03 -12.06 -11.40
CA GLU A 220 -11.31 -11.33 -11.42
C GLU A 220 -11.60 -10.68 -10.07
N ALA A 221 -11.42 -11.39 -8.96
CA ALA A 221 -11.59 -10.83 -7.61
C ALA A 221 -10.65 -9.65 -7.37
N GLN A 222 -9.37 -9.77 -7.75
CA GLN A 222 -8.39 -8.70 -7.65
C GLN A 222 -8.76 -7.49 -8.52
N THR A 223 -9.30 -7.72 -9.72
CA THR A 223 -9.79 -6.67 -10.61
C THR A 223 -10.95 -5.91 -9.97
N ILE A 224 -11.95 -6.62 -9.45
CA ILE A 224 -13.15 -6.03 -8.81
C ILE A 224 -12.74 -5.25 -7.55
N ALA A 225 -11.85 -5.79 -6.72
CA ALA A 225 -11.30 -5.08 -5.57
C ALA A 225 -10.53 -3.81 -6.00
N ALA A 226 -9.72 -3.90 -7.06
CA ALA A 226 -8.99 -2.76 -7.58
C ALA A 226 -9.92 -1.64 -8.09
N ARG A 227 -10.95 -1.99 -8.88
CA ARG A 227 -12.00 -1.08 -9.33
C ARG A 227 -12.69 -0.39 -8.15
N SER A 228 -13.06 -1.16 -7.13
CA SER A 228 -13.76 -0.65 -5.94
C SER A 228 -12.92 0.37 -5.17
N TYR A 229 -11.65 0.05 -4.94
CA TYR A 229 -10.70 0.97 -4.31
C TYR A 229 -10.55 2.25 -5.15
N ALA A 230 -10.32 2.13 -6.46
CA ALA A 230 -10.19 3.28 -7.35
C ALA A 230 -11.44 4.18 -7.30
N LEU A 231 -12.64 3.59 -7.41
CA LEU A 231 -13.91 4.30 -7.30
C LEU A 231 -14.07 5.00 -5.94
N SER A 232 -13.63 4.38 -4.84
CA SER A 232 -13.67 4.99 -3.50
C SER A 232 -12.71 6.18 -3.33
N LYS A 233 -11.71 6.30 -4.21
CA LYS A 233 -10.75 7.42 -4.27
C LYS A 233 -11.13 8.47 -5.32
N MET A 234 -12.19 8.22 -6.09
CA MET A 234 -12.69 9.20 -7.05
C MET A 234 -13.27 10.41 -6.35
N GLY A 235 -13.02 11.59 -6.91
CA GLY A 235 -13.33 12.88 -6.32
C GLY A 235 -12.41 13.96 -6.88
N ALA A 236 -12.26 15.06 -6.13
CA ALA A 236 -11.34 16.13 -6.51
C ALA A 236 -9.90 15.62 -6.62
N ILE A 237 -9.19 16.08 -7.65
CA ILE A 237 -7.76 15.79 -7.83
C ILE A 237 -6.99 16.34 -6.63
N LYS A 238 -6.16 15.49 -6.00
CA LYS A 238 -5.33 15.87 -4.85
C LYS A 238 -4.27 16.87 -5.32
N PRO A 239 -4.25 18.12 -4.82
CA PRO A 239 -3.32 19.14 -5.31
C PRO A 239 -1.84 18.80 -5.12
N VAL A 240 -1.52 17.95 -4.13
CA VAL A 240 -0.14 17.58 -3.77
C VAL A 240 0.55 16.66 -4.78
N CYS A 241 -0.21 15.84 -5.51
CA CYS A 241 0.30 14.89 -6.50
C CYS A 241 -0.32 15.07 -7.88
N ASP A 242 -1.24 16.05 -8.01
CA ASP A 242 -2.11 16.18 -9.17
C ASP A 242 -2.80 14.86 -9.54
N CYS A 243 -3.28 14.07 -8.58
CA CYS A 243 -3.76 12.70 -8.82
C CYS A 243 -4.99 12.30 -8.01
N ASN A 244 -5.72 11.28 -8.47
CA ASN A 244 -6.67 10.53 -7.64
C ASN A 244 -5.94 9.48 -6.81
N VAL A 245 -5.01 8.75 -7.44
CA VAL A 245 -4.24 7.65 -6.83
C VAL A 245 -2.77 7.69 -7.24
N TYR A 246 -1.90 7.14 -6.41
CA TYR A 246 -0.50 6.84 -6.75
C TYR A 246 -0.38 5.46 -7.41
N ASP A 247 0.70 5.24 -8.15
CA ASP A 247 1.03 3.97 -8.81
C ASP A 247 1.77 2.94 -7.94
N HIS A 248 1.86 3.20 -6.63
CA HIS A 248 2.63 2.41 -5.67
C HIS A 248 1.77 1.97 -4.48
N ILE A 249 2.34 1.17 -3.55
CA ILE A 249 1.69 0.56 -2.36
C ILE A 249 0.95 1.54 -1.41
N VAL A 250 1.10 2.85 -1.61
CA VAL A 250 0.28 3.86 -0.91
C VAL A 250 -1.17 3.78 -1.37
N ASP A 251 -1.38 3.47 -2.66
CA ASP A 251 -2.68 3.22 -3.25
C ASP A 251 -2.69 1.81 -3.89
N GLN A 252 -2.29 1.67 -5.15
CA GLN A 252 -2.27 0.38 -5.87
C GLN A 252 -1.07 0.31 -6.81
N ASN A 253 -0.45 -0.86 -6.92
CA ASN A 253 0.68 -1.08 -7.81
C ASN A 253 0.22 -1.03 -9.28
N PHE A 254 0.44 0.11 -9.94
CA PHE A 254 0.07 0.36 -11.32
C PHE A 254 1.33 0.44 -12.20
N VAL A 255 1.53 -0.55 -13.06
CA VAL A 255 2.74 -0.67 -13.90
C VAL A 255 2.48 -0.31 -15.37
N GLY A 256 1.31 0.28 -15.65
CA GLY A 256 0.88 0.62 -17.00
C GLY A 256 0.87 -0.58 -17.94
N PHE A 257 1.43 -0.43 -19.14
CA PHE A 257 1.42 -1.46 -20.18
C PHE A 257 2.21 -2.71 -19.82
N ALA A 258 3.08 -2.68 -18.80
CA ALA A 258 3.93 -3.82 -18.45
C ALA A 258 3.11 -5.07 -18.07
N LYS A 259 1.95 -4.89 -17.44
CA LYS A 259 1.08 -6.00 -17.00
C LYS A 259 0.42 -6.73 -18.16
N GLU A 260 -0.39 -6.03 -18.96
CA GLU A 260 -1.07 -6.68 -20.10
C GLU A 260 -0.10 -7.12 -21.22
N SER A 261 1.13 -6.59 -21.24
CA SER A 261 2.18 -7.02 -22.17
C SER A 261 3.13 -8.09 -21.62
N GLU A 262 2.83 -8.68 -20.47
CA GLU A 262 3.57 -9.82 -19.94
C GLU A 262 3.65 -10.94 -21.00
N PRO A 263 4.85 -11.42 -21.37
CA PRO A 263 4.99 -12.46 -22.39
C PRO A 263 4.16 -13.69 -22.05
N ARG A 264 3.37 -14.16 -23.03
CA ARG A 264 2.51 -15.36 -22.97
C ARG A 264 1.30 -15.26 -22.05
N VAL A 265 1.39 -14.58 -20.91
CA VAL A 265 0.33 -14.58 -19.87
C VAL A 265 -0.48 -13.29 -19.81
N GLY A 266 0.01 -12.16 -20.33
CA GLY A 266 -0.68 -10.86 -20.19
C GLY A 266 -2.13 -10.83 -20.73
N GLN A 267 -2.45 -11.68 -21.73
CA GLN A 267 -3.81 -11.83 -22.24
C GLN A 267 -4.78 -12.46 -21.23
N ILE A 268 -4.28 -13.28 -20.30
CA ILE A 268 -5.09 -13.86 -19.22
C ILE A 268 -5.53 -12.74 -18.26
N TRP A 269 -4.62 -11.82 -17.91
CA TRP A 269 -4.97 -10.64 -17.11
C TRP A 269 -6.00 -9.78 -17.83
N ARG A 270 -5.76 -9.46 -19.10
CA ARG A 270 -6.72 -8.72 -19.94
C ARG A 270 -8.10 -9.38 -19.94
N ALA A 271 -8.17 -10.69 -20.14
CA ALA A 271 -9.42 -11.44 -20.13
C ALA A 271 -10.12 -11.43 -18.75
N ALA A 272 -9.36 -11.43 -17.65
CA ALA A 272 -9.93 -11.26 -16.31
C ALA A 272 -10.53 -9.86 -16.14
N VAL A 273 -9.84 -8.80 -16.58
CA VAL A 273 -10.39 -7.43 -16.55
C VAL A 273 -11.70 -7.35 -17.31
N LEU A 274 -11.71 -7.83 -18.55
CA LEU A 274 -12.89 -7.78 -19.43
C LEU A 274 -14.08 -8.61 -18.89
N ARG A 275 -13.84 -9.74 -18.24
CA ARG A 275 -14.91 -10.57 -17.64
C ARG A 275 -15.63 -9.92 -16.46
N THR A 276 -15.05 -8.85 -15.90
CA THR A 276 -15.71 -8.08 -14.83
C THR A 276 -16.54 -6.92 -15.37
N LEU A 277 -16.55 -6.69 -16.68
CA LEU A 277 -17.41 -5.72 -17.35
C LEU A 277 -18.78 -6.33 -17.62
N VAL A 278 -19.83 -5.55 -17.41
CA VAL A 278 -21.22 -6.02 -17.53
C VAL A 278 -21.84 -5.51 -18.83
N ASP A 279 -21.62 -4.23 -19.16
CA ASP A 279 -22.03 -3.63 -20.42
C ASP A 279 -20.97 -2.67 -20.97
N SER A 280 -21.35 -1.58 -21.65
CA SER A 280 -20.44 -0.54 -22.16
C SER A 280 -20.13 0.57 -21.14
N SER A 281 -20.89 0.64 -20.05
CA SER A 281 -20.88 1.70 -19.04
C SER A 281 -20.78 1.20 -17.59
N THR A 282 -21.01 -0.09 -17.33
CA THR A 282 -20.94 -0.67 -15.98
C THR A 282 -19.97 -1.84 -15.82
N GLY A 283 -19.31 -1.92 -14.66
CA GLY A 283 -18.43 -3.03 -14.26
C GLY A 283 -18.69 -3.44 -12.81
N LEU A 284 -18.32 -4.67 -12.44
CA LEU A 284 -18.54 -5.17 -11.08
C LEU A 284 -17.64 -4.45 -10.06
N ALA A 285 -18.24 -3.94 -8.99
CA ALA A 285 -17.56 -3.34 -7.83
C ALA A 285 -18.18 -3.81 -6.51
N ILE A 286 -17.45 -3.62 -5.42
CA ILE A 286 -17.82 -3.98 -4.05
C ILE A 286 -18.36 -2.73 -3.37
N LEU A 287 -19.63 -2.79 -2.96
CA LEU A 287 -20.34 -1.69 -2.34
C LEU A 287 -20.71 -2.04 -0.90
N SER A 288 -20.61 -1.05 -0.02
CA SER A 288 -21.20 -1.10 1.33
C SER A 288 -22.07 0.14 1.49
N ASN A 289 -23.34 -0.06 1.88
CA ASN A 289 -24.34 1.01 1.97
C ASN A 289 -24.41 1.87 0.68
N GLY A 290 -24.42 1.22 -0.48
CA GLY A 290 -24.52 1.87 -1.79
C GLY A 290 -23.28 2.63 -2.25
N LYS A 291 -22.16 2.59 -1.51
CA LYS A 291 -20.91 3.29 -1.86
C LYS A 291 -19.77 2.31 -2.12
N PRO A 292 -18.91 2.54 -3.14
CA PRO A 292 -17.72 1.75 -3.36
C PRO A 292 -16.83 1.74 -2.12
N ILE A 293 -16.39 0.56 -1.69
CA ILE A 293 -15.53 0.43 -0.51
C ILE A 293 -14.07 0.74 -0.85
N GLN A 294 -13.31 1.21 0.14
CA GLN A 294 -11.85 1.12 0.09
C GLN A 294 -11.45 -0.35 0.27
N ALA A 295 -11.46 -1.11 -0.81
CA ALA A 295 -11.17 -2.54 -0.84
C ALA A 295 -9.67 -2.81 -0.67
N TYR A 296 -9.19 -2.80 0.57
CA TYR A 296 -7.81 -3.13 0.90
C TYR A 296 -7.50 -4.61 0.65
N TYR A 297 -6.32 -4.90 0.14
CA TYR A 297 -5.82 -6.26 -0.04
C TYR A 297 -4.32 -6.30 0.23
N PHE A 298 -3.81 -7.48 0.52
CA PHE A 298 -2.42 -7.70 0.90
C PHE A 298 -1.98 -9.11 0.54
N SER A 299 -0.67 -9.37 0.58
CA SER A 299 -0.11 -10.63 0.09
C SER A 299 -0.59 -11.86 0.87
N SER A 300 -0.33 -11.91 2.18
CA SER A 300 -0.65 -13.07 3.02
C SER A 300 -0.74 -12.71 4.49
N SER A 301 -1.55 -13.46 5.24
CA SER A 301 -1.76 -13.24 6.68
C SER A 301 -0.91 -14.17 7.55
N GLY A 302 -1.00 -14.01 8.88
CA GLY A 302 -0.48 -14.97 9.85
C GLY A 302 -1.45 -16.10 10.20
N GLY A 303 -2.45 -16.39 9.34
CA GLY A 303 -3.47 -17.43 9.55
C GLY A 303 -4.90 -16.89 9.65
N ALA A 304 -5.06 -15.59 9.84
CA ALA A 304 -6.33 -14.86 9.77
C ALA A 304 -6.07 -13.40 9.41
N THR A 305 -7.03 -12.73 8.77
CA THR A 305 -6.96 -11.29 8.47
C THR A 305 -7.20 -10.44 9.73
N GLN A 306 -7.05 -9.13 9.64
CA GLN A 306 -7.29 -8.19 10.72
C GLN A 306 -8.41 -7.21 10.36
N ALA A 307 -9.09 -6.74 11.39
CA ALA A 307 -9.98 -5.59 11.25
C ALA A 307 -9.16 -4.30 11.05
N SER A 308 -9.73 -3.35 10.29
CA SER A 308 -9.14 -2.02 10.10
C SER A 308 -8.94 -1.25 11.42
N ALA A 309 -9.84 -1.45 12.40
CA ALA A 309 -9.74 -0.83 13.72
C ALA A 309 -8.50 -1.28 14.51
N ASP A 310 -8.10 -2.56 14.37
CA ASP A 310 -6.89 -3.09 15.01
C ASP A 310 -5.65 -2.51 14.34
N ALA A 311 -5.59 -2.58 13.01
CA ALA A 311 -4.43 -2.16 12.23
C ALA A 311 -4.21 -0.63 12.31
N TRP A 312 -5.26 0.17 12.13
CA TRP A 312 -5.15 1.62 11.90
C TRP A 312 -6.03 2.48 12.81
N GLY A 313 -6.90 1.88 13.63
CA GLY A 313 -7.82 2.60 14.51
C GLY A 313 -9.08 3.14 13.83
N GLY A 314 -9.12 3.16 12.50
CA GLY A 314 -10.33 3.48 11.74
C GLY A 314 -11.16 2.23 11.54
N TYR A 315 -12.39 2.22 12.04
CA TYR A 315 -13.32 1.11 11.82
C TYR A 315 -13.99 1.23 10.45
N THR A 316 -14.01 0.13 9.70
CA THR A 316 -14.93 -0.04 8.57
C THR A 316 -15.82 -1.25 8.81
N ALA A 317 -17.11 -1.11 8.51
CA ALA A 317 -18.10 -2.16 8.72
C ALA A 317 -17.84 -3.43 7.90
N TYR A 318 -17.00 -3.34 6.87
CA TYR A 318 -16.77 -4.43 5.91
C TYR A 318 -15.41 -5.12 6.08
N THR A 319 -14.50 -4.64 6.92
CA THR A 319 -13.19 -5.31 7.16
C THR A 319 -13.14 -5.96 8.54
N HIS A 320 -13.39 -7.26 8.57
CA HIS A 320 -13.33 -8.09 9.78
C HIS A 320 -12.22 -9.13 9.66
N SER A 321 -11.77 -9.63 10.82
CA SER A 321 -10.91 -10.80 10.87
C SER A 321 -11.65 -12.03 10.36
N VAL A 322 -11.13 -12.66 9.32
CA VAL A 322 -11.58 -13.96 8.80
C VAL A 322 -10.42 -14.93 8.74
N ALA A 323 -10.70 -16.23 8.82
CA ALA A 323 -9.66 -17.25 8.73
C ALA A 323 -8.94 -17.20 7.37
N ASP A 324 -7.64 -17.48 7.36
CA ASP A 324 -6.82 -17.52 6.17
C ASP A 324 -5.66 -18.51 6.41
N THR A 325 -6.04 -19.77 6.63
CA THR A 325 -5.10 -20.85 6.97
C THR A 325 -4.13 -21.14 5.83
N ALA A 326 -4.51 -20.87 4.59
CA ALA A 326 -3.64 -21.03 3.41
C ALA A 326 -2.36 -20.19 3.50
N SER A 327 -2.41 -19.00 4.12
CA SER A 327 -1.25 -18.12 4.23
C SER A 327 -0.12 -18.65 5.12
N VAL A 328 -0.41 -19.60 6.02
CA VAL A 328 0.60 -20.24 6.88
C VAL A 328 1.04 -21.62 6.37
N LEU A 329 0.54 -22.05 5.20
CA LEU A 329 1.01 -23.27 4.54
C LEU A 329 2.23 -22.97 3.68
N ALA A 330 3.38 -23.57 4.01
CA ALA A 330 4.63 -23.36 3.27
C ALA A 330 4.54 -23.78 1.79
N THR A 331 3.64 -24.69 1.44
CA THR A 331 3.39 -25.10 0.04
C THR A 331 2.76 -23.99 -0.81
N LEU A 332 1.92 -23.14 -0.20
CA LEU A 332 1.24 -22.04 -0.87
C LEU A 332 1.96 -20.70 -0.69
N ASN A 333 2.61 -20.51 0.46
CA ASN A 333 3.33 -19.29 0.84
C ASN A 333 4.77 -19.59 1.30
N PRO A 334 5.65 -20.12 0.43
CA PRO A 334 6.97 -20.60 0.85
C PRO A 334 7.89 -19.54 1.44
N ARG A 335 7.65 -18.25 1.14
CA ARG A 335 8.48 -17.13 1.62
C ARG A 335 7.99 -16.54 2.94
N TYR A 336 6.69 -16.59 3.21
CA TYR A 336 6.09 -15.85 4.32
C TYR A 336 5.16 -16.70 5.19
N ALA A 337 5.00 -18.00 4.93
CA ALA A 337 4.36 -18.90 5.90
C ALA A 337 5.09 -18.86 7.25
N SER A 338 6.42 -18.68 7.20
CA SER A 338 7.27 -18.28 8.31
C SER A 338 8.43 -17.44 7.77
N TRP A 339 8.92 -16.48 8.55
CA TRP A 339 10.08 -15.65 8.20
C TRP A 339 10.87 -15.23 9.44
N THR A 340 12.15 -14.92 9.22
CA THR A 340 13.01 -14.20 10.17
C THR A 340 13.44 -12.89 9.51
N ALA A 341 13.31 -11.78 10.23
CA ALA A 341 13.68 -10.46 9.74
C ALA A 341 14.42 -9.66 10.81
N THR A 342 15.20 -8.67 10.38
CA THR A 342 15.92 -7.77 11.28
C THR A 342 15.54 -6.32 11.01
N SER A 343 15.64 -5.48 12.04
CA SER A 343 15.55 -4.03 11.92
C SER A 343 16.67 -3.36 12.70
N THR A 344 17.19 -2.26 12.18
CA THR A 344 18.29 -1.55 12.84
C THR A 344 17.78 -0.71 14.00
N GLN A 345 18.65 -0.44 14.97
CA GLN A 345 18.37 0.48 16.07
C GLN A 345 17.84 1.83 15.57
N SER A 346 18.39 2.35 14.46
CA SER A 346 17.97 3.63 13.88
C SER A 346 16.53 3.60 13.36
N LEU A 347 16.11 2.50 12.72
CA LEU A 347 14.73 2.34 12.27
C LEU A 347 13.77 2.18 13.44
N VAL A 348 14.15 1.37 14.43
CA VAL A 348 13.33 1.10 15.61
C VAL A 348 13.18 2.36 16.48
N SER A 349 14.24 3.09 16.78
CA SER A 349 14.14 4.32 17.57
C SER A 349 13.34 5.41 16.85
N ARG A 350 13.55 5.59 15.54
CA ARG A 350 12.73 6.49 14.72
C ARG A 350 11.27 6.07 14.67
N ALA A 351 10.96 4.77 14.70
CA ALA A 351 9.59 4.28 14.72
C ALA A 351 8.81 4.78 15.94
N PHE A 352 9.47 4.78 17.11
CA PHE A 352 8.90 5.26 18.38
C PHE A 352 9.11 6.75 18.65
N GLY A 353 9.98 7.42 17.90
CA GLY A 353 10.37 8.81 18.20
C GLY A 353 11.25 8.93 19.44
N LEU A 354 12.02 7.88 19.75
CA LEU A 354 12.93 7.82 20.90
C LEU A 354 14.39 8.04 20.43
N PRO A 355 15.31 8.47 21.30
CA PRO A 355 16.74 8.57 20.98
C PRO A 355 17.35 7.19 20.68
N ASP A 356 17.00 6.20 21.50
CA ASP A 356 17.33 4.79 21.35
C ASP A 356 16.18 3.92 21.88
N VAL A 357 16.32 2.60 21.73
CA VAL A 357 15.39 1.60 22.25
C VAL A 357 16.23 0.49 22.83
N ALA A 358 16.14 0.28 24.13
CA ALA A 358 16.79 -0.80 24.86
C ALA A 358 15.97 -2.10 24.78
N SER A 359 14.65 -2.01 24.84
CA SER A 359 13.77 -3.19 24.82
C SER A 359 12.43 -2.93 24.14
N LEU A 360 11.81 -4.03 23.71
CA LEU A 360 10.49 -4.06 23.08
C LEU A 360 9.56 -4.97 23.88
N GLU A 361 8.35 -4.52 24.13
CA GLU A 361 7.31 -5.28 24.83
C GLU A 361 6.03 -5.28 24.00
N ILE A 362 5.56 -6.47 23.60
CA ILE A 362 4.25 -6.62 22.97
C ILE A 362 3.19 -6.48 24.06
N LEU A 363 2.38 -5.43 23.98
CA LEU A 363 1.33 -5.15 24.97
C LEU A 363 0.06 -5.94 24.69
N SER A 364 -0.27 -6.16 23.41
CA SER A 364 -1.48 -6.88 23.03
C SER A 364 -1.43 -7.44 21.61
N ARG A 365 -2.27 -8.45 21.37
CA ARG A 365 -2.57 -9.01 20.05
C ARG A 365 -4.08 -9.06 19.84
N ASN A 366 -4.54 -9.04 18.59
CA ASN A 366 -5.94 -9.34 18.28
C ASN A 366 -6.18 -10.85 18.17
N SER A 367 -7.43 -11.23 17.89
CA SER A 367 -7.83 -12.64 17.72
C SER A 367 -7.12 -13.35 16.57
N ALA A 368 -6.60 -12.61 15.59
CA ALA A 368 -5.79 -13.13 14.49
C ALA A 368 -4.31 -13.32 14.85
N GLY A 369 -3.90 -13.00 16.09
CA GLY A 369 -2.51 -13.11 16.56
C GLY A 369 -1.60 -11.97 16.13
N ALA A 370 -2.11 -10.96 15.40
CA ALA A 370 -1.32 -9.80 15.01
C ALA A 370 -1.09 -8.88 16.21
N VAL A 371 0.10 -8.30 16.32
CA VAL A 371 0.42 -7.31 17.34
C VAL A 371 -0.45 -6.07 17.13
N THR A 372 -1.27 -5.71 18.12
CA THR A 372 -2.09 -4.49 18.07
C THR A 372 -1.36 -3.31 18.69
N TRP A 373 -0.66 -3.52 19.81
CA TRP A 373 0.14 -2.51 20.48
C TRP A 373 1.49 -3.05 20.92
N ILE A 374 2.53 -2.24 20.73
CA ILE A 374 3.90 -2.53 21.14
C ILE A 374 4.50 -1.31 21.82
N LYS A 375 5.28 -1.54 22.87
CA LYS A 375 6.01 -0.53 23.64
C LYS A 375 7.50 -0.65 23.37
N GLY A 376 8.14 0.46 23.04
CA GLY A 376 9.59 0.60 23.03
C GLY A 376 10.04 1.36 24.27
N ILE A 377 11.10 0.91 24.92
CA ILE A 377 11.68 1.53 26.13
C ILE A 377 13.13 1.90 25.80
N SER A 378 13.54 3.16 26.00
CA SER A 378 14.91 3.65 25.82
C SER A 378 15.83 3.28 26.98
N THR A 379 17.13 3.48 26.82
CA THR A 379 18.13 3.18 27.87
C THR A 379 17.96 4.04 29.12
N ASN A 380 17.38 5.23 28.99
CA ASN A 380 17.04 6.12 30.12
C ASN A 380 15.63 5.88 30.70
N GLY A 381 14.94 4.81 30.28
CA GLY A 381 13.65 4.41 30.82
C GLY A 381 12.43 5.15 30.28
N VAL A 382 12.61 6.08 29.33
CA VAL A 382 11.47 6.69 28.61
C VAL A 382 10.83 5.62 27.72
N SER A 383 9.49 5.59 27.64
CA SER A 383 8.80 4.61 26.80
C SER A 383 7.79 5.27 25.88
N MET A 384 7.58 4.63 24.73
CA MET A 384 6.51 4.98 23.81
C MET A 384 5.77 3.74 23.34
N VAL A 385 4.45 3.87 23.23
CA VAL A 385 3.52 2.86 22.72
C VAL A 385 3.02 3.27 21.33
N ILE A 386 3.13 2.37 20.37
CA ILE A 386 2.57 2.55 19.02
C ILE A 386 1.82 1.30 18.57
N ARG A 387 0.99 1.43 17.53
CA ARG A 387 0.29 0.29 16.92
C ARG A 387 1.28 -0.68 16.27
N GLY A 388 0.97 -1.97 16.30
CA GLY A 388 1.84 -2.99 15.68
C GLY A 388 2.01 -2.79 14.17
N ASP A 389 0.97 -2.41 13.43
CA ASP A 389 1.11 -2.13 11.99
C ASP A 389 1.93 -0.86 11.71
N THR A 390 1.83 0.15 12.59
CA THR A 390 2.69 1.34 12.52
C THR A 390 4.15 0.97 12.76
N PHE A 391 4.42 0.13 13.77
CA PHE A 391 5.75 -0.42 14.01
C PHE A 391 6.25 -1.16 12.77
N ARG A 392 5.47 -2.13 12.26
CA ARG A 392 5.78 -2.90 11.04
C ARG A 392 6.19 -2.01 9.87
N SER A 393 5.37 -1.01 9.56
CA SER A 393 5.63 -0.08 8.46
C SER A 393 6.94 0.68 8.64
N ARG A 394 7.17 1.24 9.84
CA ARG A 394 8.34 2.08 10.11
C ARG A 394 9.64 1.30 10.26
N THR A 395 9.58 0.06 10.74
CA THR A 395 10.75 -0.81 10.94
C THR A 395 11.04 -1.73 9.77
N LYS A 396 10.17 -1.71 8.74
CA LYS A 396 10.30 -2.48 7.49
C LYS A 396 10.31 -4.00 7.69
N ILE A 397 9.67 -4.50 8.74
CA ILE A 397 9.44 -5.94 8.90
C ILE A 397 8.25 -6.40 8.03
N PRO A 398 8.17 -7.69 7.66
CA PRO A 398 7.18 -8.18 6.68
C PRO A 398 5.71 -7.97 7.06
N SER A 399 5.36 -8.15 8.33
CA SER A 399 3.96 -8.20 8.78
C SER A 399 3.81 -7.85 10.27
N PRO A 400 2.59 -7.58 10.74
CA PRO A 400 2.28 -7.38 12.16
C PRO A 400 2.16 -8.70 12.96
N TRP A 401 2.26 -9.87 12.34
CA TRP A 401 2.34 -11.16 13.03
C TRP A 401 3.79 -11.51 13.32
N PHE A 402 4.35 -10.90 14.36
CA PHE A 402 5.75 -11.10 14.71
C PHE A 402 5.96 -11.30 16.22
N THR A 403 7.12 -11.82 16.57
CA THR A 403 7.64 -11.93 17.93
C THR A 403 9.11 -11.49 17.93
N PRO A 404 9.52 -10.54 18.80
CA PRO A 404 10.92 -10.23 19.00
C PRO A 404 11.68 -11.47 19.52
N VAL A 405 12.84 -11.74 18.94
CA VAL A 405 13.75 -12.76 19.47
C VAL A 405 14.53 -12.12 20.60
N VAL A 406 14.36 -12.63 21.83
CA VAL A 406 15.19 -12.21 22.96
C VAL A 406 16.56 -12.85 22.77
N GLY A 407 17.58 -12.00 22.66
CA GLY A 407 18.99 -12.41 22.52
C GLY A 407 19.67 -12.61 23.87
#